data_AF-A0AAU8MNN0-F1
#
_entry.id   AF-A0AAU8MNN0-F1
#
_cell.length_a   1.000
_cell.length_b   1.000
_cell.length_c   1.000
_cell.angle_alpha   90.00
_cell.angle_beta   90.00
_cell.angle_gamma   90.00
#
_symmetry.space_group_name_H-M   'P 1'
#
loop_
_entity.id
_entity.type
_entity.pdbx_description
1 polymer ?
#
loop_
_entity_poly.entity_id
_entity_poly.type
_entity_poly.pdbx_seq_one_letter_code
_entity_poly.pdbx_strand_id
1 'polypeptide(L)'
;MNRRSLPALSALAFAVMAIAACNQSAPVNTAAPQETTAAPPPAPQTVPDPAADPGTRASPPVLTPVALGTFEPGNPLAEAMTGKLTIDDLELKGENGALYKTERVALVRGGDQYAAGETYGAIMQVEASQAIELRRVIEQKPPEKAPANAYCGTTPTGFIALAKVSEATGDVIKLIALQGSDLPAATSQGVGLCASMFYLGKAQEKAAG
;
A
#
# COMPACT_ATOMS: atom_id res chain seq x y z
N MET A 1 -35.04 -48.12 -13.95
CA MET A 1 -35.76 -48.70 -12.80
C MET A 1 -34.69 -49.07 -11.77
N ASN A 2 -34.55 -48.58 -10.53
CA ASN A 2 -35.36 -47.83 -9.55
C ASN A 2 -34.36 -47.04 -8.66
N ARG A 3 -34.49 -45.72 -8.45
CA ARG A 3 -35.15 -45.02 -7.32
C ARG A 3 -34.88 -45.53 -5.89
N ARG A 4 -34.29 -44.66 -5.05
CA ARG A 4 -34.59 -44.29 -3.63
C ARG A 4 -33.46 -43.31 -3.19
N SER A 5 -33.59 -42.02 -2.85
CA SER A 5 -34.54 -41.15 -2.10
C SER A 5 -34.34 -41.09 -0.56
N LEU A 6 -33.61 -40.04 -0.11
CA LEU A 6 -33.85 -39.10 1.05
C LEU A 6 -33.75 -39.62 2.51
N PRO A 7 -33.78 -38.78 3.60
CA PRO A 7 -33.57 -37.30 3.82
C PRO A 7 -32.81 -36.91 5.14
N ALA A 8 -32.65 -35.59 5.41
CA ALA A 8 -32.82 -34.84 6.71
C ALA A 8 -31.90 -33.59 6.74
N LEU A 9 -32.26 -32.29 6.73
CA LEU A 9 -33.24 -31.42 7.42
C LEU A 9 -33.02 -31.20 8.94
N SER A 10 -32.50 -30.01 9.30
CA SER A 10 -32.71 -29.21 10.54
C SER A 10 -31.86 -27.93 10.40
N ALA A 11 -32.31 -26.67 10.26
CA ALA A 11 -33.38 -25.84 10.86
C ALA A 11 -33.03 -25.25 12.25
N LEU A 12 -33.27 -23.92 12.38
CA LEU A 12 -33.40 -23.05 13.58
C LEU A 12 -32.10 -22.49 14.22
N ALA A 13 -32.00 -21.25 14.74
CA ALA A 13 -32.99 -20.20 15.04
C ALA A 13 -32.34 -18.80 15.20
N PHE A 14 -33.19 -17.78 15.04
CA PHE A 14 -33.05 -16.37 15.42
C PHE A 14 -32.73 -16.15 16.91
N ALA A 15 -31.97 -15.09 17.22
CA ALA A 15 -32.16 -14.31 18.45
C ALA A 15 -31.72 -12.84 18.24
N VAL A 16 -32.72 -11.98 18.07
CA VAL A 16 -32.64 -10.52 18.19
C VAL A 16 -32.69 -10.19 19.68
N MET A 17 -31.77 -9.37 20.18
CA MET A 17 -31.94 -8.68 21.47
C MET A 17 -31.83 -7.18 21.29
N ALA A 18 -32.80 -6.52 21.91
CA ALA A 18 -33.16 -5.13 21.78
C ALA A 18 -32.70 -4.34 23.01
N ILE A 19 -32.33 -3.08 22.78
CA ILE A 19 -32.43 -1.87 23.65
C ILE A 19 -32.17 -1.98 25.16
N ALA A 20 -31.16 -1.22 25.61
CA ALA A 20 -31.19 -0.53 26.91
C ALA A 20 -30.63 0.90 26.73
N ALA A 21 -31.53 1.86 26.57
CA ALA A 21 -31.22 3.28 26.66
C ALA A 21 -31.21 3.69 28.14
N CYS A 22 -30.02 3.85 28.71
CA CYS A 22 -29.87 4.47 30.03
C CYS A 22 -29.77 5.99 29.86
N ASN A 23 -30.91 6.67 30.06
CA ASN A 23 -30.96 8.10 30.36
C ASN A 23 -30.18 8.36 31.65
N GLN A 24 -28.95 8.86 31.54
CA GLN A 24 -28.24 9.46 32.67
C GLN A 24 -28.56 10.94 32.70
N SER A 25 -29.47 11.32 33.59
CA SER A 25 -29.69 12.70 33.99
C SER A 25 -28.39 13.26 34.58
N ALA A 26 -27.78 14.22 33.90
CA ALA A 26 -26.61 14.92 34.42
C ALA A 26 -26.99 15.72 35.68
N PRO A 27 -26.13 15.76 36.72
CA PRO A 27 -26.39 16.57 37.91
C PRO A 27 -26.34 18.06 37.56
N VAL A 28 -27.35 18.80 38.03
CA VAL A 28 -27.42 20.26 37.91
C VAL A 28 -26.35 20.88 38.80
N ASN A 29 -25.30 21.41 38.17
CA ASN A 29 -24.20 22.06 38.84
C ASN A 29 -24.67 23.45 39.32
N THR A 30 -24.87 23.62 40.62
CA THR A 30 -25.26 24.89 41.23
C THR A 30 -24.00 25.65 41.67
N ALA A 31 -23.13 25.97 40.70
CA ALA A 31 -21.98 26.85 40.93
C ALA A 31 -22.35 28.27 40.51
N ALA A 32 -22.05 29.24 41.39
CA ALA A 32 -22.24 30.66 41.11
C ALA A 32 -21.52 31.08 39.81
N PRO A 33 -22.01 32.08 39.06
CA PRO A 33 -21.40 32.51 37.81
C PRO A 33 -19.95 32.93 38.07
N GLN A 34 -18.98 32.17 37.54
CA GLN A 34 -17.61 32.63 37.48
C GLN A 34 -17.56 33.77 36.47
N GLU A 35 -17.13 34.94 36.92
CA GLU A 35 -16.76 36.05 36.05
C GLU A 35 -15.80 35.53 34.99
N THR A 36 -16.27 35.48 33.75
CA THR A 36 -15.49 35.02 32.62
C THR A 36 -14.57 36.17 32.23
N THR A 37 -13.36 36.20 32.79
CA THR A 37 -12.29 37.01 32.22
C THR A 37 -12.10 36.52 30.79
N ALA A 38 -12.49 37.34 29.81
CA ALA A 38 -12.32 37.04 28.40
C ALA A 38 -10.85 36.69 28.14
N ALA A 39 -10.62 35.57 27.45
CA ALA A 39 -9.30 35.24 26.95
C ALA A 39 -8.84 36.38 26.00
N PRO A 40 -7.57 36.84 26.09
CA PRO A 40 -7.07 37.85 25.18
C PRO A 40 -7.22 37.37 23.73
N PRO A 41 -7.52 38.28 22.78
CA PRO A 41 -7.69 37.91 21.38
C PRO A 41 -6.43 37.19 20.88
N PRO A 42 -6.59 36.16 20.02
CA PRO A 42 -5.45 35.47 19.43
C PRO A 42 -4.54 36.48 18.74
N ALA A 43 -3.23 36.34 18.94
CA ALA A 43 -2.25 37.21 18.30
C ALA A 43 -2.50 37.23 16.78
N PRO A 44 -2.39 38.40 16.12
CA PRO A 44 -2.58 38.49 14.69
C PRO A 44 -1.69 37.47 13.99
N GLN A 45 -2.28 36.59 13.18
CA GLN A 45 -1.52 35.69 12.33
C GLN A 45 -0.68 36.57 11.40
N THR A 46 0.64 36.53 11.54
CA THR A 46 1.56 37.20 10.63
C THR A 46 1.30 36.68 9.23
N VAL A 47 0.72 37.53 8.39
CA VAL A 47 0.64 37.32 6.95
C VAL A 47 2.08 37.15 6.46
N PRO A 48 2.43 36.04 5.78
CA PRO A 48 3.79 35.85 5.26
C PRO A 48 4.18 37.04 4.38
N ASP A 49 5.31 37.67 4.69
CA ASP A 49 5.84 38.80 3.95
C ASP A 49 6.10 38.40 2.48
N PRO A 50 5.42 39.00 1.49
CA PRO A 50 5.64 38.70 0.07
C PRO A 50 7.07 39.02 -0.41
N ALA A 51 7.83 39.80 0.37
CA ALA A 51 9.21 40.18 0.08
C ALA A 51 10.25 39.31 0.82
N ALA A 52 9.85 38.30 1.60
CA ALA A 52 10.77 37.37 2.21
C ALA A 52 11.56 36.60 1.14
N ASP A 53 12.89 36.52 1.31
CA ASP A 53 13.80 35.83 0.40
C ASP A 53 13.31 34.37 0.17
N PRO A 54 13.09 33.92 -1.08
CA PRO A 54 12.50 32.62 -1.39
C PRO A 54 13.20 31.39 -0.79
N GLY A 55 14.41 31.56 -0.25
CA GLY A 55 15.29 30.49 0.22
C GLY A 55 14.90 29.78 1.52
N THR A 56 13.86 30.21 2.25
CA THR A 56 13.52 29.60 3.56
C THR A 56 12.33 28.63 3.53
N ARG A 57 11.83 28.27 2.35
CA ARG A 57 10.90 27.15 2.24
C ARG A 57 11.70 25.86 2.36
N ALA A 58 11.51 25.10 3.43
CA ALA A 58 12.02 23.74 3.51
C ALA A 58 11.54 22.96 2.28
N SER A 59 12.47 22.42 1.49
CA SER A 59 12.14 21.60 0.34
C SER A 59 11.20 20.47 0.77
N PRO A 60 10.18 20.13 -0.04
CA PRO A 60 9.33 18.98 0.26
C PRO A 60 10.20 17.74 0.49
N PRO A 61 9.86 16.89 1.49
CA PRO A 61 10.61 15.67 1.74
C PRO A 61 10.57 14.77 0.50
N VAL A 62 11.76 14.40 0.00
CA VAL A 62 11.90 13.46 -1.11
C VAL A 62 11.75 12.04 -0.57
N LEU A 63 10.82 11.27 -1.12
CA LEU A 63 10.64 9.86 -0.72
C LEU A 63 11.83 9.02 -1.19
N THR A 64 12.62 8.46 -0.28
CA THR A 64 13.75 7.60 -0.67
C THR A 64 13.26 6.29 -1.30
N PRO A 65 13.82 5.84 -2.44
CA PRO A 65 13.49 4.54 -3.01
C PRO A 65 13.99 3.39 -2.11
N VAL A 66 13.19 2.34 -2.00
CA VAL A 66 13.50 1.11 -1.24
C VAL A 66 14.47 0.22 -2.02
N ALA A 67 14.39 0.24 -3.36
CA ALA A 67 15.28 -0.52 -4.22
C ALA A 67 15.49 0.20 -5.56
N LEU A 68 16.74 0.15 -6.04
CA LEU A 68 17.14 0.55 -7.39
C LEU A 68 18.13 -0.48 -7.93
N GLY A 69 18.13 -0.68 -9.24
CA GLY A 69 19.05 -1.58 -9.93
C GLY A 69 18.35 -2.71 -10.67
N THR A 70 19.10 -3.75 -10.99
CA THR A 70 18.63 -4.89 -11.79
C THR A 70 18.61 -6.15 -10.94
N PHE A 71 17.49 -6.88 -11.00
CA PHE A 71 17.17 -8.02 -10.16
C PHE A 71 16.72 -9.21 -11.01
N GLU A 72 17.19 -10.40 -10.65
CA GLU A 72 16.82 -11.64 -11.31
C GLU A 72 15.44 -12.12 -10.80
N PRO A 73 14.63 -12.79 -11.63
CA PRO A 73 13.34 -13.30 -11.18
C PRO A 73 13.53 -14.40 -10.13
N GLY A 74 12.82 -14.27 -9.00
CA GLY A 74 12.91 -15.22 -7.90
C GLY A 74 11.84 -16.32 -7.93
N ASN A 75 10.78 -16.14 -8.73
CA ASN A 75 9.73 -17.13 -8.90
C ASN A 75 9.20 -17.19 -10.35
N PRO A 76 8.46 -18.24 -10.73
CA PRO A 76 7.94 -18.39 -12.10
C PRO A 76 7.02 -17.25 -12.55
N LEU A 77 6.36 -16.58 -11.61
CA LEU A 77 5.48 -15.46 -11.94
C LEU A 77 6.29 -14.20 -12.31
N ALA A 78 7.37 -13.89 -11.59
CA ALA A 78 8.31 -12.83 -11.94
C ALA A 78 8.95 -13.07 -13.31
N GLU A 79 9.37 -14.31 -13.58
CA GLU A 79 9.91 -14.73 -14.87
C GLU A 79 8.89 -14.46 -16.01
N ALA A 80 7.64 -14.89 -15.83
CA ALA A 80 6.61 -14.73 -16.86
C ALA A 80 6.23 -13.25 -17.10
N MET A 81 6.13 -12.45 -16.04
CA MET A 81 5.61 -11.08 -16.12
C MET A 81 6.64 -10.06 -16.56
N THR A 82 7.91 -10.23 -16.19
CA THR A 82 8.97 -9.29 -16.58
C THR A 82 10.25 -9.97 -17.05
N GLY A 83 10.51 -11.22 -16.65
CA GLY A 83 11.87 -11.76 -16.64
C GLY A 83 12.71 -10.97 -15.64
N LYS A 84 14.00 -10.76 -15.97
CA LYS A 84 14.85 -9.82 -15.24
C LYS A 84 14.20 -8.43 -15.18
N LEU A 85 14.22 -7.82 -14.00
CA LEU A 85 13.57 -6.55 -13.71
C LEU A 85 14.62 -5.48 -13.40
N THR A 86 14.56 -4.35 -14.10
CA THR A 86 15.27 -3.12 -13.72
C THR A 86 14.31 -2.16 -13.05
N ILE A 87 14.66 -1.70 -11.84
CA ILE A 87 13.92 -0.70 -11.08
C ILE A 87 14.77 0.58 -11.10
N ASP A 88 14.28 1.57 -11.85
CA ASP A 88 14.80 2.92 -11.88
C ASP A 88 13.93 3.82 -10.99
N ASP A 89 14.27 5.10 -10.90
CA ASP A 89 13.57 6.04 -10.02
C ASP A 89 12.12 6.32 -10.47
N LEU A 90 11.92 6.44 -11.78
CA LEU A 90 10.63 6.81 -12.39
C LEU A 90 10.02 5.70 -13.24
N GLU A 91 10.62 4.51 -13.28
CA GLU A 91 10.12 3.41 -14.10
C GLU A 91 10.62 2.04 -13.66
N LEU A 92 9.85 1.02 -14.04
CA LEU A 92 10.21 -0.38 -13.93
C LEU A 92 10.21 -1.00 -15.33
N LYS A 93 11.29 -1.72 -15.68
CA LYS A 93 11.52 -2.33 -17.00
C LYS A 93 11.74 -3.83 -16.88
N GLY A 94 10.91 -4.61 -17.55
CA GLY A 94 11.13 -6.04 -17.75
C GLY A 94 11.99 -6.32 -18.98
N GLU A 95 12.83 -7.35 -18.91
CA GLU A 95 13.57 -7.88 -20.04
C GLU A 95 12.66 -8.33 -21.21
N ASN A 96 11.42 -8.71 -20.90
CA ASN A 96 10.42 -9.08 -21.90
C ASN A 96 9.79 -7.87 -22.64
N GLY A 97 10.29 -6.65 -22.41
CA GLY A 97 9.83 -5.41 -23.04
C GLY A 97 8.69 -4.71 -22.30
N ALA A 98 8.25 -5.23 -21.15
CA ALA A 98 7.30 -4.53 -20.29
C ALA A 98 7.91 -3.26 -19.71
N LEU A 99 7.13 -2.17 -19.66
CA LEU A 99 7.53 -0.90 -19.07
C LEU A 99 6.39 -0.33 -18.24
N TYR A 100 6.70 0.12 -17.03
CA TYR A 100 5.77 0.83 -16.17
C TYR A 100 6.44 2.13 -15.72
N LYS A 101 5.99 3.27 -16.25
CA LYS A 101 6.41 4.56 -15.70
C LYS A 101 5.63 4.82 -14.43
N THR A 102 6.31 5.35 -13.42
CA THR A 102 5.79 5.44 -12.07
C THR A 102 6.16 6.72 -11.37
N GLU A 103 5.34 7.10 -10.38
CA GLU A 103 5.62 8.13 -9.40
C GLU A 103 5.57 7.53 -7.99
N ARG A 104 6.56 7.84 -7.15
CA ARG A 104 6.55 7.47 -5.72
C ARG A 104 5.51 8.33 -4.99
N VAL A 105 4.51 7.70 -4.40
CA VAL A 105 3.39 8.41 -3.74
C VAL A 105 3.39 8.27 -2.22
N ALA A 106 3.99 7.21 -1.68
CA ALA A 106 4.10 7.01 -0.23
C ALA A 106 5.21 6.03 0.15
N LEU A 107 5.64 6.11 1.40
CA LEU A 107 6.36 5.04 2.10
C LEU A 107 5.48 4.56 3.25
N VAL A 108 4.98 3.34 3.15
CA VAL A 108 4.09 2.71 4.13
C VAL A 108 4.81 1.56 4.83
N ARG A 109 4.14 0.90 5.78
CA ARG A 109 4.67 -0.25 6.52
C ARG A 109 3.97 -1.54 6.13
N GLY A 110 4.63 -2.67 6.34
CA GLY A 110 4.04 -4.01 6.15
C GLY A 110 2.74 -4.21 6.94
N GLY A 111 2.61 -3.59 8.12
CA GLY A 111 1.40 -3.67 8.94
C GLY A 111 0.22 -2.87 8.40
N ASP A 112 0.45 -1.96 7.45
CA ASP A 112 -0.60 -1.12 6.89
C ASP A 112 -1.47 -1.91 5.91
N GLN A 113 -2.74 -1.53 5.84
CA GLN A 113 -3.72 -2.15 4.96
C GLN A 113 -3.75 -1.46 3.59
N TYR A 114 -3.66 -2.24 2.51
CA TYR A 114 -3.83 -1.74 1.13
C TYR A 114 -5.28 -1.82 0.66
N ALA A 115 -6.07 -2.71 1.27
CA ALA A 115 -7.52 -2.86 1.15
C ALA A 115 -8.09 -3.32 2.49
N ALA A 116 -9.42 -3.24 2.68
CA ALA A 116 -10.05 -3.61 3.94
C ALA A 116 -9.72 -5.05 4.36
N GLY A 117 -9.06 -5.20 5.52
CA GLY A 117 -8.64 -6.49 6.07
C GLY A 117 -7.35 -7.07 5.50
N GLU A 118 -6.74 -6.40 4.52
CA GLU A 118 -5.63 -6.91 3.73
C GLU A 118 -4.36 -6.07 3.92
N THR A 119 -3.29 -6.64 4.48
CA THR A 119 -2.04 -5.92 4.78
C THR A 119 -0.93 -6.21 3.77
N TYR A 120 -0.05 -5.24 3.57
CA TYR A 120 1.13 -5.41 2.71
C TYR A 120 2.02 -6.56 3.16
N GLY A 121 2.27 -6.64 4.47
CA GLY A 121 3.15 -7.64 5.10
C GLY A 121 2.67 -9.06 4.91
N ALA A 122 1.35 -9.29 5.01
CA ALA A 122 0.77 -10.61 4.80
C ALA A 122 0.95 -11.09 3.35
N ILE A 123 0.68 -10.24 2.36
CA ILE A 123 0.77 -10.61 0.93
C ILE A 123 2.23 -10.68 0.45
N MET A 124 3.07 -9.77 0.90
CA MET A 124 4.49 -9.70 0.51
C MET A 124 5.37 -10.66 1.31
N GLN A 125 4.82 -11.29 2.36
CA GLN A 125 5.53 -12.16 3.30
C GLN A 125 6.72 -11.44 3.95
N VAL A 126 6.44 -10.26 4.50
CA VAL A 126 7.42 -9.43 5.22
C VAL A 126 6.87 -9.02 6.57
N GLU A 127 7.77 -8.59 7.47
CA GLU A 127 7.37 -8.14 8.80
C GLU A 127 6.48 -6.88 8.73
N ALA A 128 5.65 -6.70 9.77
CA ALA A 128 4.78 -5.52 9.86
C ALA A 128 5.57 -4.19 9.91
N SER A 129 6.82 -4.22 10.38
CA SER A 129 7.72 -3.07 10.47
C SER A 129 8.38 -2.70 9.14
N GLN A 130 8.40 -3.63 8.18
CA GLN A 130 9.11 -3.49 6.90
C GLN A 130 8.63 -2.25 6.15
N ALA A 131 9.57 -1.45 5.65
CA ALA A 131 9.26 -0.32 4.79
C ALA A 131 8.80 -0.81 3.40
N ILE A 132 7.68 -0.27 2.95
CA ILE A 132 7.05 -0.57 1.66
C ILE A 132 6.96 0.73 0.87
N GLU A 133 7.64 0.77 -0.27
CA GLU A 133 7.52 1.88 -1.20
C GLU A 133 6.29 1.68 -2.07
N LEU A 134 5.42 2.68 -2.12
CA LEU A 134 4.23 2.66 -2.96
C LEU A 134 4.42 3.61 -4.14
N ARG A 135 4.30 3.05 -5.34
CA ARG A 135 4.38 3.77 -6.61
C ARG A 135 3.03 3.75 -7.31
N ARG A 136 2.59 4.90 -7.83
CA ARG A 136 1.48 4.99 -8.79
C ARG A 136 2.03 4.75 -10.19
N VAL A 137 1.37 3.92 -10.97
CA VAL A 137 1.68 3.75 -12.40
C VAL A 137 1.00 4.87 -13.19
N ILE A 138 1.77 5.60 -13.97
CA ILE A 138 1.29 6.73 -14.78
C ILE A 138 1.17 6.36 -16.27
N GLU A 139 1.99 5.42 -16.73
CA GLU A 139 1.97 4.89 -18.09
C GLU A 139 2.44 3.44 -18.06
N GLN A 140 1.85 2.57 -18.88
CA GLN A 140 2.29 1.19 -19.02
C GLN A 140 2.39 0.77 -20.49
N LYS A 141 3.42 -0.02 -20.79
CA LYS A 141 3.55 -0.82 -22.01
C LYS A 141 3.61 -2.29 -21.59
N PRO A 142 2.62 -3.12 -21.97
CA PRO A 142 2.66 -4.57 -21.74
C PRO A 142 3.85 -5.25 -22.44
N PRO A 143 4.20 -6.49 -22.04
CA PRO A 143 5.20 -7.29 -22.76
C PRO A 143 4.85 -7.46 -24.24
N GLU A 144 5.84 -7.37 -25.14
CA GLU A 144 5.59 -7.34 -26.59
C GLU A 144 5.06 -8.66 -27.13
N LYS A 145 5.59 -9.78 -26.64
CA LYS A 145 5.25 -11.14 -27.12
C LYS A 145 4.10 -11.78 -26.35
N ALA A 146 3.84 -11.33 -25.13
CA ALA A 146 2.80 -11.87 -24.27
C ALA A 146 2.10 -10.76 -23.46
N PRO A 147 1.26 -9.92 -24.10
CA PRO A 147 0.63 -8.78 -23.44
C PRO A 147 -0.22 -9.16 -22.22
N ALA A 148 -0.79 -10.37 -22.21
CA ALA A 148 -1.56 -10.92 -21.10
C ALA A 148 -0.72 -11.14 -19.82
N ASN A 149 0.62 -11.15 -19.93
CA ASN A 149 1.52 -11.26 -18.79
C ASN A 149 1.84 -9.89 -18.15
N ALA A 150 1.18 -8.80 -18.56
CA ALA A 150 1.23 -7.57 -17.78
C ALA A 150 0.74 -7.81 -16.34
N TYR A 151 1.18 -7.00 -15.39
CA TYR A 151 0.95 -7.25 -13.96
C TYR A 151 -0.51 -7.46 -13.57
N CYS A 152 -1.44 -6.73 -14.20
CA CYS A 152 -2.89 -6.87 -14.03
C CYS A 152 -3.59 -7.45 -15.27
N GLY A 153 -2.85 -8.15 -16.13
CA GLY A 153 -3.34 -8.71 -17.37
C GLY A 153 -3.89 -7.65 -18.32
N THR A 154 -5.18 -7.74 -18.65
CA THR A 154 -5.86 -6.79 -19.54
C THR A 154 -6.34 -5.54 -18.82
N THR A 155 -6.33 -5.51 -17.48
CA THR A 155 -6.69 -4.34 -16.69
C THR A 155 -5.43 -3.49 -16.45
N PRO A 156 -5.53 -2.14 -16.47
CA PRO A 156 -4.41 -1.29 -16.11
C PRO A 156 -3.93 -1.56 -14.68
N THR A 157 -2.61 -1.63 -14.51
CA THR A 157 -1.98 -1.62 -13.20
C THR A 157 -2.06 -0.19 -12.65
N GLY A 158 -2.62 -0.04 -11.46
CA GLY A 158 -2.76 1.26 -10.80
C GLY A 158 -1.57 1.59 -9.90
N PHE A 159 -1.11 0.60 -9.13
CA PHE A 159 -0.02 0.77 -8.17
C PHE A 159 0.91 -0.42 -8.15
N ILE A 160 2.16 -0.15 -7.77
CA ILE A 160 3.19 -1.14 -7.51
C ILE A 160 3.70 -0.88 -6.10
N ALA A 161 3.71 -1.89 -5.25
CA ALA A 161 4.31 -1.82 -3.92
C ALA A 161 5.58 -2.67 -3.87
N LEU A 162 6.67 -2.08 -3.36
CA LEU A 162 8.01 -2.66 -3.32
C LEU A 162 8.50 -2.76 -1.89
N ALA A 163 9.08 -3.89 -1.53
CA ALA A 163 9.80 -4.06 -0.27
C ALA A 163 11.16 -4.70 -0.56
N LYS A 164 12.20 -4.26 0.15
CA LYS A 164 13.51 -4.89 0.12
C LYS A 164 13.78 -5.57 1.45
N VAL A 165 14.01 -6.87 1.39
CA VAL A 165 14.35 -7.71 2.54
C VAL A 165 15.79 -8.19 2.35
N SER A 166 16.66 -7.95 3.33
CA SER A 166 18.02 -8.47 3.28
C SER A 166 18.04 -9.89 3.87
N GLU A 167 18.38 -10.87 3.04
CA GLU A 167 18.52 -12.27 3.44
C GLU A 167 20.00 -12.70 3.41
N ALA A 168 20.30 -13.87 3.97
CA ALA A 168 21.68 -14.36 4.04
C ALA A 168 22.35 -14.55 2.67
N THR A 169 21.56 -14.77 1.62
CA THR A 169 22.01 -15.01 0.24
C THR A 169 22.00 -13.74 -0.62
N GLY A 170 21.49 -12.61 -0.11
CA GLY A 170 21.38 -11.36 -0.83
C GLY A 170 20.08 -10.60 -0.52
N ASP A 171 19.93 -9.44 -1.13
CA ASP A 171 18.68 -8.67 -1.05
C ASP A 171 17.58 -9.35 -1.89
N VAL A 172 16.38 -9.46 -1.34
CA VAL A 172 15.17 -9.93 -2.02
C VAL A 172 14.19 -8.77 -2.16
N ILE A 173 13.76 -8.50 -3.39
CA ILE A 173 12.74 -7.50 -3.67
C ILE A 173 11.40 -8.19 -3.76
N LYS A 174 10.52 -7.94 -2.80
CA LYS A 174 9.12 -8.35 -2.87
C LYS A 174 8.34 -7.27 -3.63
N LEU A 175 7.51 -7.68 -4.58
CA LEU A 175 6.72 -6.78 -5.41
C LEU A 175 5.28 -7.28 -5.47
N ILE A 176 4.33 -6.38 -5.21
CA ILE A 176 2.93 -6.60 -5.53
C ILE A 176 2.43 -5.56 -6.52
N ALA A 177 1.54 -5.98 -7.41
CA ALA A 177 0.85 -5.10 -8.32
C ALA A 177 -0.63 -5.03 -7.95
N LEU A 178 -1.16 -3.82 -7.93
CA LEU A 178 -2.53 -3.51 -7.55
C LEU A 178 -3.24 -2.83 -8.72
N GLN A 179 -4.48 -3.23 -8.99
CA GLN A 179 -5.41 -2.49 -9.84
C GLN A 179 -6.17 -1.44 -9.02
N GLY A 180 -6.75 -0.46 -9.70
CA GLY A 180 -7.55 0.61 -9.08
C GLY A 180 -6.91 1.99 -9.21
N SER A 181 -7.72 3.04 -9.08
CA SER A 181 -7.27 4.44 -9.15
C SER A 181 -7.04 5.08 -7.77
N ASP A 182 -7.75 4.58 -6.77
CA ASP A 182 -7.73 5.10 -5.40
C ASP A 182 -6.40 4.77 -4.73
N LEU A 183 -5.91 5.68 -3.89
CA LEU A 183 -4.70 5.41 -3.10
C LEU A 183 -4.96 4.18 -2.20
N PRO A 184 -4.14 3.12 -2.29
CA PRO A 184 -4.25 1.93 -1.46
C PRO A 184 -4.31 2.27 0.03
N ALA A 185 -5.39 1.82 0.67
CA ALA A 185 -5.70 2.05 2.07
C ALA A 185 -6.84 1.12 2.51
N ALA A 186 -7.00 0.92 3.82
CA ALA A 186 -8.12 0.15 4.41
C ALA A 186 -9.51 0.62 3.93
N THR A 187 -9.68 1.92 3.66
CA THR A 187 -10.96 2.52 3.26
C THR A 187 -11.19 2.51 1.75
N SER A 188 -10.20 2.10 0.95
CA SER A 188 -10.32 2.07 -0.50
C SER A 188 -11.37 1.04 -0.94
N GLN A 189 -12.18 1.38 -1.94
CA GLN A 189 -13.27 0.52 -2.43
C GLN A 189 -12.93 -0.13 -3.78
N GLY A 190 -11.89 0.36 -4.46
CA GLY A 190 -11.55 -0.05 -5.83
C GLY A 190 -10.14 -0.64 -6.00
N VAL A 191 -9.47 -1.01 -4.91
CA VAL A 191 -8.11 -1.56 -4.96
C VAL A 191 -8.15 -3.08 -4.90
N GLY A 192 -7.49 -3.75 -5.85
CA GLY A 192 -7.42 -5.20 -5.90
C GLY A 192 -6.01 -5.69 -6.16
N LEU A 193 -5.64 -6.80 -5.52
CA LEU A 193 -4.36 -7.47 -5.79
C LEU A 193 -4.42 -8.16 -7.15
N CYS A 194 -3.47 -7.84 -8.03
CA CYS A 194 -3.31 -8.54 -9.31
C CYS A 194 -2.28 -9.67 -9.21
N ALA A 195 -1.14 -9.37 -8.59
CA ALA A 195 -0.03 -10.30 -8.51
C ALA A 195 0.89 -10.02 -7.32
N SER A 196 1.53 -11.07 -6.82
CA SER A 196 2.58 -11.02 -5.79
C SER A 196 3.77 -11.86 -6.26
N MET A 197 4.94 -11.25 -6.33
CA MET A 197 6.15 -11.88 -6.84
C MET A 197 7.41 -11.38 -6.11
N PHE A 198 8.55 -11.99 -6.41
CA PHE A 198 9.81 -11.52 -5.86
C PHE A 198 10.96 -11.67 -6.84
N TYR A 199 11.98 -10.84 -6.64
CA TYR A 199 13.21 -10.79 -7.41
C TYR A 199 14.41 -10.87 -6.46
N LEU A 200 15.50 -11.41 -6.97
CA LEU A 200 16.74 -11.63 -6.26
C LEU A 200 17.76 -10.58 -6.70
N GLY A 201 18.29 -9.84 -5.74
CA GLY A 201 19.49 -9.03 -5.94
C GLY A 201 20.72 -9.93 -6.11
N LYS A 202 21.81 -9.33 -6.57
CA LYS A 202 23.10 -10.05 -6.57
C LYS A 202 23.46 -10.41 -5.13
N ALA A 203 23.97 -11.63 -4.94
CA ALA A 203 24.54 -12.04 -3.68
C ALA A 203 25.60 -11.01 -3.27
N GLN A 204 25.49 -10.48 -2.05
CA GLN A 204 26.53 -9.61 -1.54
C GLN A 204 27.77 -10.47 -1.33
N GLU A 205 28.76 -10.30 -2.19
CA GLU A 205 30.09 -10.85 -1.99
C GLU A 205 30.60 -10.18 -0.70
N LYS A 206 30.61 -10.94 0.40
CA LYS A 206 31.13 -10.45 1.69
C LYS A 206 32.52 -9.89 1.42
N ALA A 207 32.66 -8.56 1.52
CA ALA A 207 33.96 -7.94 1.49
C ALA A 207 34.77 -8.55 2.64
N ALA A 208 35.78 -9.35 2.29
CA ALA A 208 36.76 -9.83 3.26
C ALA A 208 37.55 -8.60 3.74
N GLY A 209 37.19 -8.13 4.94
CA GLY A 209 37.96 -7.16 5.73
C GLY A 209 38.65 -7.85 6.88
#